data_AF-A0A969J0R9-F1
#
_entry.id   AF-A0A969J0R9-F1
#
_cell.length_a   1.000
_cell.length_b   1.000
_cell.length_c   1.000
_cell.angle_alpha   90.00
_cell.angle_beta   90.00
_cell.angle_gamma   90.00
#
_symmetry.space_group_name_H-M   'P 1'
#
loop_
_entity.id
_entity.type
_entity.pdbx_description
1 polymer ?
#
loop_
_entity_poly.entity_id
_entity_poly.type
_entity_poly.pdbx_seq_one_letter_code
_entity_poly.pdbx_strand_id
1 'polypeptide(L)'
;DNTLKLWNAADGTELRTLTGHQADVKSVSFSPDGKTIASGSQDNTLKLWNWDLDRLMAMGCYRIRPYLLTHPSDLESLPVCQPPQTPQLAADYLMREGEKLAEAGQFEAAIDQFNQAMQWQSDLAPTLSPKIAALRSQAQQAEQTTQAEARLREGRQLIKQGKIPDAIAAYTEAETLNPDVISAPLWSRLCWQGSLYGYAAEVLDACEKAVALNPSDEGIRDSRGLARALTGKAPGAIEDFRVFIQSTDNADDKSQRQRWIDALAQWLADPNQAYPFTYEALEAGEPPFQPGELDELKGQ
;
A
#
# COMPACT_ATOMS: atom_id res chain seq x y z
N ASP A 1 -59.08 -17.45 -19.81
CA ASP A 1 -58.49 -18.79 -19.61
C ASP A 1 -58.90 -19.41 -18.26
N ASN A 2 -59.95 -18.93 -17.60
CA ASN A 2 -60.45 -19.43 -16.31
C ASN A 2 -59.43 -19.38 -15.15
N THR A 3 -58.33 -18.65 -15.29
CA THR A 3 -57.30 -18.55 -14.24
C THR A 3 -57.36 -17.23 -13.49
N LEU A 4 -56.76 -17.20 -12.30
CA LEU A 4 -56.37 -15.95 -11.66
C LEU A 4 -54.87 -15.75 -11.84
N LYS A 5 -54.44 -14.53 -12.16
CA LYS A 5 -53.04 -14.19 -12.34
C LYS A 5 -52.64 -13.07 -11.39
N LEU A 6 -51.51 -13.26 -10.71
CA LEU A 6 -50.88 -12.26 -9.87
C LEU A 6 -49.77 -11.57 -10.65
N TRP A 7 -49.70 -10.25 -10.56
CA TRP A 7 -48.77 -9.43 -11.32
C TRP A 7 -47.96 -8.54 -10.38
N ASN A 8 -46.71 -8.29 -10.73
CA ASN A 8 -45.94 -7.21 -10.14
C ASN A 8 -46.44 -5.89 -10.71
N ALA A 9 -46.96 -5.00 -9.86
CA ALA A 9 -47.51 -3.72 -10.29
C ALA A 9 -46.47 -2.76 -10.86
N ALA A 10 -45.19 -2.92 -10.52
CA ALA A 10 -44.12 -2.02 -10.95
C ALA A 10 -43.63 -2.30 -12.38
N ASP A 11 -43.48 -3.56 -12.75
CA ASP A 11 -42.89 -3.98 -14.04
C ASP A 11 -43.85 -4.80 -14.92
N GLY A 12 -45.05 -5.10 -14.43
CA GLY A 12 -46.07 -5.86 -15.17
C GLY A 12 -45.72 -7.33 -15.37
N THR A 13 -44.71 -7.86 -14.66
CA THR A 13 -44.36 -9.28 -14.76
C THR A 13 -45.40 -10.16 -14.08
N GLU A 14 -45.76 -11.28 -14.72
CA GLU A 14 -46.65 -12.28 -14.12
C GLU A 14 -45.88 -13.04 -13.03
N LEU A 15 -46.31 -12.92 -11.78
CA LEU A 15 -45.70 -13.59 -10.63
C LEU A 15 -46.20 -15.02 -10.48
N ARG A 16 -47.49 -15.25 -10.74
CA ARG A 16 -48.12 -16.55 -10.55
C ARG A 16 -49.45 -16.67 -11.28
N THR A 17 -49.69 -17.85 -11.85
CA THR A 17 -51.03 -18.29 -12.27
C THR A 17 -51.62 -19.25 -11.25
N LEU A 18 -52.84 -18.99 -10.80
CA LEU A 18 -53.66 -19.87 -9.98
C LEU A 18 -54.65 -20.60 -10.89
N THR A 19 -54.36 -21.87 -11.15
CA THR A 19 -55.20 -22.76 -11.96
C THR A 19 -56.11 -23.58 -11.05
N GLY A 20 -57.40 -23.66 -11.36
CA GLY A 20 -58.30 -24.57 -10.63
C GLY A 20 -59.79 -24.35 -10.87
N HIS A 21 -60.19 -23.17 -11.35
CA HIS A 21 -61.56 -22.94 -11.81
C HIS A 21 -61.80 -23.59 -13.17
N GLN A 22 -63.01 -24.12 -13.36
CA GLN A 22 -63.41 -24.82 -14.58
C GLN A 22 -64.19 -23.93 -15.56
N ALA A 23 -64.55 -22.72 -15.14
CA ALA A 23 -65.23 -21.71 -15.95
C ALA A 23 -64.79 -20.29 -15.55
N ASP A 24 -65.32 -19.28 -16.24
CA ASP A 24 -64.96 -17.87 -16.04
C ASP A 24 -64.98 -17.44 -14.57
N VAL A 25 -63.88 -16.87 -14.10
CA VAL A 25 -63.80 -16.18 -12.82
C VAL A 25 -64.51 -14.83 -12.96
N LYS A 26 -65.53 -14.57 -12.14
CA LYS A 26 -66.37 -13.36 -12.20
C LYS A 26 -66.11 -12.38 -11.08
N SER A 27 -65.49 -12.83 -9.98
CA SER A 27 -65.17 -11.97 -8.85
C SER A 27 -63.91 -12.44 -8.15
N VAL A 28 -63.13 -11.48 -7.64
CA VAL A 28 -61.95 -11.70 -6.80
C VAL A 28 -61.95 -10.69 -5.67
N SER A 29 -61.60 -11.12 -4.46
CA SER A 29 -61.43 -10.25 -3.30
C SER A 29 -60.24 -10.70 -2.45
N PHE A 30 -59.53 -9.75 -1.89
CA PHE A 30 -58.55 -10.01 -0.82
C PHE A 30 -59.27 -10.09 0.53
N SER A 31 -58.79 -10.95 1.42
CA SER A 31 -59.14 -10.89 2.84
C SER A 31 -58.58 -9.61 3.46
N PRO A 32 -59.21 -9.05 4.52
CA PRO A 32 -58.71 -7.84 5.18
C PRO A 32 -57.30 -7.99 5.78
N ASP A 33 -56.89 -9.20 6.15
CA ASP A 33 -55.53 -9.51 6.63
C ASP A 33 -54.52 -9.71 5.50
N GLY A 34 -54.97 -9.65 4.25
CA GLY A 34 -54.18 -9.84 3.06
C GLY A 34 -53.70 -11.26 2.81
N LYS A 35 -53.98 -12.25 3.66
CA LYS A 35 -53.41 -13.62 3.59
C LYS A 35 -54.14 -14.57 2.66
N THR A 36 -55.38 -14.24 2.30
CA THR A 36 -56.26 -15.11 1.52
C THR A 36 -56.89 -14.35 0.36
N ILE A 37 -56.93 -14.97 -0.81
CA ILE A 37 -57.71 -14.47 -1.95
C ILE A 37 -58.95 -15.35 -2.07
N ALA A 38 -60.13 -14.73 -2.18
CA ALA A 38 -61.37 -15.41 -2.52
C ALA A 38 -61.70 -15.18 -3.99
N SER A 39 -62.07 -16.23 -4.71
CA SER A 39 -62.52 -16.15 -6.11
C SER A 39 -63.85 -16.86 -6.31
N GLY A 40 -64.77 -16.19 -7.02
CA GLY A 40 -66.05 -16.74 -7.44
C GLY A 40 -66.10 -16.94 -8.95
N SER A 41 -66.54 -18.12 -9.39
CA SER A 41 -66.57 -18.51 -10.81
C SER A 41 -67.96 -18.99 -11.25
N GLN A 42 -68.19 -18.96 -12.56
CA GLN A 42 -69.34 -19.59 -13.23
C GLN A 42 -69.35 -21.12 -13.10
N ASP A 43 -68.30 -21.74 -12.57
CA ASP A 43 -68.27 -23.18 -12.27
C ASP A 43 -69.08 -23.54 -11.01
N ASN A 44 -69.84 -22.58 -10.46
CA ASN A 44 -70.62 -22.68 -9.23
C ASN A 44 -69.76 -22.94 -7.99
N THR A 45 -68.46 -22.63 -8.03
CA THR A 45 -67.57 -22.76 -6.87
C THR A 45 -66.98 -21.42 -6.43
N LEU A 46 -66.77 -21.33 -5.12
CA LEU A 46 -65.89 -20.33 -4.50
C LEU A 46 -64.61 -21.05 -4.08
N LYS A 47 -63.45 -20.46 -4.41
CA LYS A 47 -62.14 -20.98 -4.00
C LYS A 47 -61.43 -19.95 -3.13
N LEU A 48 -60.80 -20.46 -2.07
CA LEU A 48 -59.91 -19.69 -1.21
C LEU A 48 -58.47 -20.08 -1.54
N TRP A 49 -57.65 -19.08 -1.80
CA TRP A 49 -56.25 -19.24 -2.12
C TRP A 49 -55.45 -18.62 -0.98
N ASN A 50 -54.85 -19.48 -0.15
CA ASN A 50 -53.86 -19.01 0.80
C ASN A 50 -52.59 -18.69 0.02
N TRP A 51 -52.03 -17.51 0.27
CA TRP A 51 -50.68 -17.20 -0.16
C TRP A 51 -49.78 -17.11 1.06
N ASP A 52 -48.56 -17.57 0.88
CA ASP A 52 -47.56 -17.59 1.94
C ASP A 52 -46.85 -16.23 1.96
N LEU A 53 -47.56 -15.19 2.45
CA LEU A 53 -47.02 -13.85 2.68
C LEU A 53 -45.74 -13.92 3.49
N ASP A 54 -45.75 -14.76 4.51
CA ASP A 54 -44.64 -14.96 5.41
C ASP A 54 -43.41 -15.49 4.64
N ARG A 55 -43.59 -16.43 3.71
CA ARG A 55 -42.51 -16.91 2.83
C ARG A 55 -42.01 -15.86 1.85
N LEU A 56 -42.88 -15.05 1.27
CA LEU A 56 -42.49 -14.01 0.31
C LEU A 56 -41.73 -12.86 1.01
N MET A 57 -42.16 -12.48 2.20
CA MET A 57 -41.42 -11.56 3.08
C MET A 57 -40.08 -12.16 3.49
N ALA A 58 -40.03 -13.44 3.88
CA ALA A 58 -38.78 -14.13 4.21
C ALA A 58 -37.80 -14.17 3.03
N MET A 59 -38.29 -14.40 1.81
CA MET A 59 -37.45 -14.33 0.60
C MET A 59 -36.93 -12.90 0.33
N GLY A 60 -37.78 -11.89 0.53
CA GLY A 60 -37.39 -10.48 0.43
C GLY A 60 -36.28 -10.14 1.43
N CYS A 61 -36.50 -10.43 2.72
CA CYS A 61 -35.53 -10.24 3.79
C CYS A 61 -34.23 -10.99 3.53
N TYR A 62 -34.28 -12.23 3.02
CA TYR A 62 -33.08 -13.00 2.68
C TYR A 62 -32.21 -12.31 1.63
N ARG A 63 -32.82 -11.72 0.58
CA ARG A 63 -32.09 -11.04 -0.49
C ARG A 63 -31.40 -9.76 -0.03
N ILE A 64 -32.07 -8.98 0.82
CA ILE A 64 -31.52 -7.71 1.33
C ILE A 64 -30.73 -7.90 2.63
N ARG A 65 -30.62 -9.13 3.15
CA ARG A 65 -29.98 -9.42 4.43
C ARG A 65 -28.57 -8.83 4.56
N PRO A 66 -27.66 -8.93 3.57
CA PRO A 66 -26.32 -8.35 3.69
C PRO A 66 -26.35 -6.83 3.95
N TYR A 67 -27.28 -6.11 3.32
CA TYR A 67 -27.49 -4.69 3.56
C TYR A 67 -28.02 -4.43 4.96
N LEU A 68 -29.05 -5.16 5.39
CA LEU A 68 -29.66 -4.98 6.70
C LEU A 68 -28.69 -5.27 7.86
N LEU A 69 -27.78 -6.23 7.70
CA LEU A 69 -26.76 -6.56 8.72
C LEU A 69 -25.69 -5.47 8.89
N THR A 70 -25.54 -4.56 7.92
CA THR A 70 -24.64 -3.40 7.98
C THR A 70 -25.36 -2.09 8.27
N HIS A 71 -26.70 -2.10 8.30
CA HIS A 71 -27.55 -0.94 8.53
C HIS A 71 -28.56 -1.24 9.65
N PRO A 72 -28.11 -1.23 10.92
CA PRO A 72 -28.91 -1.68 12.06
C PRO A 72 -30.24 -0.92 12.20
N SER A 73 -30.23 0.38 11.92
CA SER A 73 -31.42 1.24 11.97
C SER A 73 -32.49 0.82 10.96
N ASP A 74 -32.07 0.39 9.76
CA ASP A 74 -33.00 -0.09 8.74
C ASP A 74 -33.55 -1.46 9.11
N LEU A 75 -32.73 -2.32 9.72
CA LEU A 75 -33.16 -3.62 10.23
C LEU A 75 -34.15 -3.50 11.39
N GLU A 76 -33.98 -2.52 12.29
CA GLU A 76 -34.95 -2.19 13.34
C GLU A 76 -36.30 -1.74 12.78
N SER A 77 -36.29 -1.01 11.67
CA SER A 77 -37.53 -0.58 10.99
C SER A 77 -38.29 -1.73 10.30
N LEU A 78 -37.66 -2.91 10.18
CA LEU A 78 -38.20 -4.10 9.53
C LEU A 78 -38.23 -5.32 10.47
N PRO A 79 -39.13 -5.36 11.48
CA PRO A 79 -39.20 -6.47 12.45
C PRO A 79 -39.40 -7.85 11.80
N VAL A 80 -40.10 -7.90 10.66
CA VAL A 80 -40.29 -9.13 9.86
C VAL A 80 -38.98 -9.72 9.34
N CYS A 81 -37.93 -8.91 9.22
CA CYS A 81 -36.60 -9.30 8.78
C CYS A 81 -35.63 -9.57 9.95
N GLN A 82 -36.08 -9.53 11.20
CA GLN A 82 -35.26 -9.79 12.38
C GLN A 82 -35.44 -11.23 12.88
N PRO A 83 -34.63 -12.21 12.41
CA PRO A 83 -34.64 -13.54 13.00
C PRO A 83 -34.12 -13.53 14.44
N PRO A 84 -34.44 -14.55 15.26
CA PRO A 84 -33.91 -14.69 16.63
C PRO A 84 -32.38 -14.68 16.73
N GLN A 85 -31.68 -15.04 15.64
CA GLN A 85 -30.23 -15.11 15.55
C GLN A 85 -29.59 -13.86 14.92
N THR A 86 -30.30 -12.73 14.84
CA THR A 86 -29.80 -11.50 14.20
C THR A 86 -28.41 -11.06 14.69
N PRO A 87 -28.11 -11.04 16.01
CA PRO A 87 -26.78 -10.67 16.49
C PRO A 87 -25.67 -11.62 16.02
N GLN A 88 -25.94 -12.93 15.98
CA GLN A 88 -25.02 -13.95 15.45
C GLN A 88 -24.76 -13.74 13.96
N LEU A 89 -25.82 -13.56 13.16
CA LEU A 89 -25.69 -13.37 11.72
C LEU A 89 -24.98 -12.06 11.36
N ALA A 90 -25.22 -10.99 12.12
CA ALA A 90 -24.53 -9.71 11.93
C ALA A 90 -23.04 -9.84 12.23
N ALA A 91 -22.70 -10.43 13.39
CA ALA A 91 -21.31 -10.65 13.78
C ALA A 91 -20.57 -11.54 12.76
N ASP A 92 -21.15 -12.66 12.33
CA ASP A 92 -20.56 -13.56 11.33
C ASP A 92 -20.30 -12.85 9.98
N TYR A 93 -21.23 -11.99 9.54
CA TYR A 93 -21.07 -11.23 8.31
C TYR A 93 -19.91 -10.22 8.44
N LEU A 94 -19.90 -9.42 9.50
CA LEU A 94 -18.87 -8.42 9.77
C LEU A 94 -17.49 -9.07 9.93
N MET A 95 -17.42 -10.24 10.56
CA MET A 95 -16.17 -11.02 10.67
C MET A 95 -15.62 -11.41 9.29
N ARG A 96 -16.46 -11.97 8.40
CA ARG A 96 -16.04 -12.35 7.04
C ARG A 96 -15.61 -11.15 6.21
N GLU A 97 -16.29 -10.02 6.36
CA GLU A 97 -15.94 -8.81 5.63
C GLU A 97 -14.64 -8.21 6.16
N GLY A 98 -14.47 -8.16 7.49
CA GLY A 98 -13.21 -7.78 8.12
C GLY A 98 -12.04 -8.66 7.68
N GLU A 99 -12.26 -9.97 7.49
CA GLU A 99 -11.25 -10.88 6.95
C GLU A 99 -10.82 -10.52 5.53
N LYS A 100 -11.77 -10.30 4.63
CA LYS A 100 -11.45 -9.88 3.25
C LYS A 100 -10.72 -8.54 3.23
N LEU A 101 -11.13 -7.58 4.05
CA LEU A 101 -10.48 -6.27 4.14
C LEU A 101 -9.04 -6.41 4.64
N ALA A 102 -8.81 -7.26 5.64
CA ALA A 102 -7.46 -7.55 6.14
C ALA A 102 -6.59 -8.22 5.06
N GLU A 103 -7.12 -9.18 4.31
CA GLU A 103 -6.44 -9.82 3.18
C GLU A 103 -6.12 -8.82 2.05
N ALA A 104 -6.99 -7.82 1.85
CA ALA A 104 -6.78 -6.74 0.89
C ALA A 104 -5.82 -5.63 1.39
N GLY A 105 -5.27 -5.76 2.60
CA GLY A 105 -4.41 -4.74 3.22
C GLY A 105 -5.15 -3.49 3.72
N GLN A 106 -6.49 -3.52 3.76
CA GLN A 106 -7.34 -2.44 4.26
C GLN A 106 -7.52 -2.60 5.78
N PHE A 107 -6.43 -2.49 6.53
CA PHE A 107 -6.36 -2.84 7.96
C PHE A 107 -7.32 -2.03 8.84
N GLU A 108 -7.40 -0.71 8.67
CA GLU A 108 -8.31 0.14 9.46
C GLU A 108 -9.78 -0.22 9.20
N ALA A 109 -10.16 -0.40 7.94
CA ALA A 109 -11.51 -0.83 7.59
C ALA A 109 -11.82 -2.22 8.16
N ALA A 110 -10.85 -3.14 8.15
CA ALA A 110 -10.99 -4.45 8.78
C ALA A 110 -11.21 -4.36 10.29
N ILE A 111 -10.44 -3.51 10.98
CA ILE A 111 -10.57 -3.25 12.41
C ILE A 111 -11.97 -2.71 12.73
N ASP A 112 -12.50 -1.79 11.92
CA ASP A 112 -13.86 -1.26 12.09
C ASP A 112 -14.92 -2.37 12.01
N GLN A 113 -14.80 -3.29 11.04
CA GLN A 113 -15.72 -4.43 10.93
C GLN A 113 -15.64 -5.33 12.18
N PHE A 114 -14.43 -5.66 12.66
CA PHE A 114 -14.28 -6.49 13.85
C PHE A 114 -14.79 -5.81 15.12
N ASN A 115 -14.59 -4.49 15.26
CA ASN A 115 -15.15 -3.71 16.37
C ASN A 115 -16.68 -3.73 16.34
N GLN A 116 -17.29 -3.55 15.17
CA GLN A 116 -18.75 -3.66 15.01
C GLN A 116 -19.25 -5.07 15.31
N ALA A 117 -18.53 -6.12 14.91
CA ALA A 117 -18.89 -7.50 15.24
C ALA A 117 -18.96 -7.72 16.78
N MET A 118 -18.01 -7.16 17.53
CA MET A 118 -18.01 -7.21 18.99
C MET A 118 -19.17 -6.43 19.64
N GLN A 119 -19.74 -5.43 18.97
CA GLN A 119 -20.93 -4.73 19.46
C GLN A 119 -22.18 -5.62 19.41
N TRP A 120 -22.27 -6.50 18.41
CA TRP A 120 -23.34 -7.49 18.31
C TRP A 120 -23.11 -8.70 19.22
N GLN A 121 -21.84 -9.06 19.44
CA GLN A 121 -21.44 -10.23 20.22
C GLN A 121 -20.21 -9.96 21.08
N SER A 122 -20.44 -9.63 22.35
CA SER A 122 -19.36 -9.32 23.30
C SER A 122 -18.45 -10.51 23.61
N ASP A 123 -18.93 -11.75 23.43
CA ASP A 123 -18.18 -12.99 23.64
C ASP A 123 -17.11 -13.24 22.56
N LEU A 124 -17.12 -12.50 21.45
CA LEU A 124 -16.06 -12.53 20.44
C LEU A 124 -14.77 -11.81 20.89
N ALA A 125 -14.84 -10.99 21.95
CA ALA A 125 -13.73 -10.15 22.39
C ALA A 125 -12.40 -10.92 22.63
N PRO A 126 -12.37 -12.09 23.29
CA PRO A 126 -11.14 -12.85 23.50
C PRO A 126 -10.48 -13.31 22.18
N THR A 127 -11.28 -13.56 21.15
CA THR A 127 -10.81 -14.02 19.84
C THR A 127 -10.37 -12.85 18.96
N LEU A 128 -11.13 -11.75 18.96
CA LEU A 128 -10.88 -10.62 18.06
C LEU A 128 -9.88 -9.61 18.61
N SER A 129 -9.73 -9.46 19.92
CA SER A 129 -8.81 -8.47 20.49
C SER A 129 -7.34 -8.67 20.06
N PRO A 130 -6.78 -9.90 20.08
CA PRO A 130 -5.42 -10.12 19.57
C PRO A 130 -5.29 -9.86 18.06
N LYS A 131 -6.32 -10.23 17.28
CA LYS A 131 -6.35 -10.01 15.83
C LYS A 131 -6.37 -8.51 15.50
N ILE A 132 -7.21 -7.74 16.18
CA ILE A 132 -7.29 -6.28 16.04
C ILE A 132 -5.95 -5.64 16.44
N ALA A 133 -5.31 -6.09 17.52
CA ALA A 133 -4.01 -5.57 17.92
C ALA A 133 -2.94 -5.81 16.84
N ALA A 134 -2.90 -7.01 16.25
CA ALA A 134 -1.99 -7.31 15.14
C ALA A 134 -2.27 -6.44 13.90
N LEU A 135 -3.53 -6.24 13.54
CA LEU A 135 -3.93 -5.39 12.42
C LEU A 135 -3.55 -3.92 12.65
N ARG A 136 -3.66 -3.41 13.88
CA ARG A 136 -3.22 -2.04 14.21
C ARG A 136 -1.71 -1.88 14.00
N SER A 137 -0.91 -2.85 14.43
CA SER A 137 0.53 -2.84 14.17
C SER A 137 0.85 -2.86 12.68
N GLN A 138 0.11 -3.65 11.89
CA GLN A 138 0.25 -3.68 10.43
C GLN A 138 -0.15 -2.36 9.77
N ALA A 139 -1.25 -1.74 10.23
CA ALA A 139 -1.68 -0.42 9.76
C ALA A 139 -0.63 0.65 10.03
N GLN A 140 -0.11 0.69 11.26
CA GLN A 140 0.97 1.61 11.65
C GLN A 140 2.23 1.40 10.81
N GLN A 141 2.64 0.16 10.57
CA GLN A 141 3.81 -0.14 9.74
C GLN A 141 3.58 0.27 8.28
N ALA A 142 2.39 0.04 7.72
CA ALA A 142 2.05 0.46 6.36
C ALA A 142 2.05 1.99 6.20
N GLU A 143 1.54 2.72 7.21
CA GLU A 143 1.59 4.17 7.25
C GLU A 143 3.04 4.68 7.31
N GLN A 144 3.85 4.15 8.23
CA GLN A 144 5.27 4.49 8.36
C GLN A 144 6.04 4.21 7.05
N THR A 145 5.75 3.10 6.38
CA THR A 145 6.33 2.77 5.07
C THR A 145 5.98 3.82 4.03
N THR A 146 4.70 4.21 3.96
CA THR A 146 4.22 5.24 3.04
C THR A 146 4.90 6.59 3.28
N GLN A 147 5.06 6.98 4.54
CA GLN A 147 5.75 8.21 4.93
C GLN A 147 7.24 8.14 4.60
N ALA A 148 7.92 7.03 4.90
CA ALA A 148 9.33 6.81 4.59
C ALA A 148 9.61 6.94 3.08
N GLU A 149 8.80 6.28 2.24
CA GLU A 149 8.92 6.38 0.79
C GLU A 149 8.66 7.81 0.26
N ALA A 150 7.76 8.56 0.91
CA ALA A 150 7.55 9.97 0.58
C ALA A 150 8.80 10.81 0.87
N ARG A 151 9.43 10.62 2.03
CA ARG A 151 10.70 11.28 2.39
C ARG A 151 11.83 10.89 1.45
N LEU A 152 11.92 9.63 1.01
CA LEU A 152 12.88 9.22 0.00
C LEU A 152 12.63 9.87 -1.37
N ARG A 153 11.38 10.03 -1.78
CA ARG A 153 11.03 10.76 -3.02
C ARG A 153 11.47 12.22 -2.93
N GLU A 154 11.21 12.87 -1.80
CA GLU A 154 11.63 14.25 -1.54
C GLU A 154 13.16 14.39 -1.55
N GLY A 155 13.88 13.53 -0.81
CA GLY A 155 15.34 13.53 -0.77
C GLY A 155 15.97 13.41 -2.16
N ARG A 156 15.40 12.56 -3.04
CA ARG A 156 15.86 12.48 -4.44
C ARG A 156 15.66 13.76 -5.24
N GLN A 157 14.59 14.52 -4.98
CA GLN A 157 14.38 15.82 -5.61
C GLN A 157 15.35 16.86 -5.07
N LEU A 158 15.64 16.83 -3.76
CA LEU A 158 16.59 17.71 -3.11
C LEU A 158 18.01 17.50 -3.63
N ILE A 159 18.44 16.24 -3.87
CA ILE A 159 19.72 15.93 -4.53
C ILE A 159 19.82 16.60 -5.90
N LYS A 160 18.77 16.52 -6.73
CA LYS A 160 18.75 17.17 -8.06
C LYS A 160 18.83 18.70 -7.99
N GLN A 161 18.43 19.29 -6.86
CA GLN A 161 18.52 20.72 -6.61
C GLN A 161 19.86 21.13 -5.96
N GLY A 162 20.77 20.19 -5.72
CA GLY A 162 22.02 20.40 -4.97
C GLY A 162 21.81 20.65 -3.47
N LYS A 163 20.60 20.44 -2.93
CA LYS A 163 20.26 20.67 -1.52
C LYS A 163 20.60 19.43 -0.68
N ILE A 164 21.90 19.13 -0.57
CA ILE A 164 22.37 17.89 0.04
C ILE A 164 22.06 17.78 1.54
N PRO A 165 22.22 18.83 2.38
CA PRO A 165 21.86 18.74 3.80
C PRO A 165 20.39 18.36 4.02
N ASP A 166 19.47 18.94 3.25
CA ASP A 166 18.05 18.62 3.31
C ASP A 166 17.79 17.18 2.83
N ALA A 167 18.52 16.72 1.80
CA ALA A 167 18.42 15.36 1.30
C ALA A 167 18.89 14.32 2.33
N ILE A 168 19.99 14.60 3.05
CA ILE A 168 20.47 13.76 4.16
C ILE A 168 19.38 13.66 5.22
N ALA A 169 18.81 14.79 5.66
CA ALA A 169 17.75 14.80 6.67
C ALA A 169 16.53 13.97 6.23
N ALA A 170 16.11 14.08 4.96
CA ALA A 170 15.00 13.29 4.43
C ALA A 170 15.29 11.78 4.41
N TYR A 171 16.53 11.39 4.06
CA TYR A 171 16.93 9.98 4.06
C TYR A 171 17.04 9.40 5.48
N THR A 172 17.59 10.17 6.44
CA THR A 172 17.66 9.77 7.85
C THR A 172 16.27 9.60 8.46
N GLU A 173 15.34 10.50 8.15
CA GLU A 173 13.96 10.37 8.61
C GLU A 173 13.27 9.15 7.99
N ALA A 174 13.49 8.87 6.70
CA ALA A 174 12.99 7.67 6.06
C ALA A 174 13.52 6.39 6.72
N GLU A 175 14.82 6.33 7.00
CA GLU A 175 15.45 5.22 7.72
C GLU A 175 14.86 5.04 9.14
N THR A 176 14.55 6.14 9.81
CA THR A 176 13.93 6.12 11.15
C THR A 176 12.48 5.61 11.11
N LEU A 177 11.73 5.99 10.07
CA LEU A 177 10.33 5.58 9.89
C LEU A 177 10.23 4.10 9.50
N ASN A 178 11.00 3.68 8.51
CA ASN A 178 11.08 2.29 8.08
C ASN A 178 12.46 1.98 7.48
N PRO A 179 13.34 1.25 8.19
CA PRO A 179 14.65 0.85 7.67
C PRO A 179 14.58 -0.03 6.41
N ASP A 180 13.50 -0.79 6.21
CA ASP A 180 13.39 -1.78 5.13
C ASP A 180 13.24 -1.12 3.74
N VAL A 181 12.82 0.15 3.68
CA VAL A 181 12.72 0.88 2.40
C VAL A 181 14.06 1.44 1.92
N ILE A 182 15.09 1.36 2.76
CA ILE A 182 16.43 1.84 2.47
C ILE A 182 17.23 0.75 1.76
N SER A 183 18.00 1.15 0.74
CA SER A 183 18.79 0.23 -0.06
C SER A 183 20.16 0.79 -0.40
N ALA A 184 21.09 -0.09 -0.73
CA ALA A 184 22.45 0.28 -1.12
C ALA A 184 22.49 1.33 -2.25
N PRO A 185 21.69 1.23 -3.33
CA PRO A 185 21.69 2.24 -4.40
C PRO A 185 21.17 3.61 -3.95
N LEU A 186 20.25 3.67 -2.98
CA LEU A 186 19.77 4.95 -2.45
C LEU A 186 20.89 5.69 -1.72
N TRP A 187 21.57 5.00 -0.81
CA TRP A 187 22.69 5.56 -0.07
C TRP A 187 23.88 5.88 -0.99
N SER A 188 24.17 5.02 -1.97
CA SER A 188 25.22 5.27 -2.96
C SER A 188 24.94 6.52 -3.79
N ARG A 189 23.68 6.76 -4.21
CA ARG A 189 23.34 8.01 -4.92
C ARG A 189 23.56 9.24 -4.05
N LEU A 190 23.16 9.21 -2.78
CA LEU A 190 23.39 10.32 -1.84
C LEU A 190 24.90 10.54 -1.61
N CYS A 191 25.65 9.45 -1.46
CA CYS A 191 27.11 9.46 -1.34
C CYS A 191 27.79 10.12 -2.55
N TRP A 192 27.48 9.65 -3.76
CA TRP A 192 28.07 10.16 -5.00
C TRP A 192 27.74 11.63 -5.21
N GLN A 193 26.45 11.96 -5.26
CA GLN A 193 26.00 13.31 -5.56
C GLN A 193 26.42 14.27 -4.45
N GLY A 194 26.28 13.90 -3.17
CA GLY A 194 26.72 14.71 -2.05
C GLY A 194 28.20 15.07 -2.12
N SER A 195 29.05 14.10 -2.50
CA SER A 195 30.48 14.33 -2.70
C SER A 195 30.74 15.35 -3.81
N LEU A 196 30.03 15.26 -4.94
CA LEU A 196 30.16 16.18 -6.07
C LEU A 196 29.58 17.58 -5.83
N TYR A 197 28.76 17.77 -4.79
CA TYR A 197 28.26 19.09 -4.36
C TYR A 197 29.06 19.67 -3.18
N GLY A 198 30.20 19.07 -2.83
CA GLY A 198 31.08 19.59 -1.77
C GLY A 198 30.73 19.13 -0.36
N TYR A 199 29.84 18.15 -0.20
CA TYR A 199 29.38 17.61 1.09
C TYR A 199 29.96 16.21 1.39
N ALA A 200 31.17 15.92 0.89
CA ALA A 200 31.78 14.60 0.98
C ALA A 200 31.96 14.11 2.44
N ALA A 201 32.19 15.03 3.38
CA ALA A 201 32.32 14.69 4.80
C ALA A 201 30.97 14.29 5.41
N GLU A 202 29.90 15.01 5.07
CA GLU A 202 28.55 14.82 5.57
C GLU A 202 27.89 13.57 5.02
N VAL A 203 28.20 13.18 3.77
CA VAL A 203 27.63 11.97 3.16
C VAL A 203 28.48 10.71 3.36
N LEU A 204 29.58 10.80 4.10
CA LEU A 204 30.46 9.64 4.27
C LEU A 204 29.78 8.49 5.03
N ASP A 205 28.89 8.78 5.99
CA ASP A 205 28.06 7.77 6.65
C ASP A 205 27.16 7.05 5.64
N ALA A 206 26.54 7.78 4.72
CA ALA A 206 25.75 7.20 3.62
C ALA A 206 26.62 6.29 2.75
N CYS A 207 27.85 6.68 2.42
CA CYS A 207 28.77 5.85 1.66
C CYS A 207 29.07 4.51 2.36
N GLU A 208 29.34 4.53 3.66
CA GLU A 208 29.62 3.31 4.43
C GLU A 208 28.37 2.43 4.56
N LYS A 209 27.19 3.02 4.79
CA LYS A 209 25.91 2.28 4.79
C LYS A 209 25.64 1.60 3.45
N ALA A 210 25.94 2.27 2.33
CA ALA A 210 25.77 1.70 1.00
C ALA A 210 26.63 0.43 0.81
N VAL A 211 27.93 0.52 1.14
CA VAL A 211 28.84 -0.64 1.03
C VAL A 211 28.48 -1.75 2.03
N ALA A 212 28.03 -1.40 3.23
CA ALA A 212 27.60 -2.39 4.22
C ALA A 212 26.38 -3.19 3.74
N LEU A 213 25.43 -2.56 3.03
CA LEU A 213 24.25 -3.21 2.46
C LEU A 213 24.56 -4.06 1.23
N ASN A 214 25.53 -3.66 0.40
CA ASN A 214 25.93 -4.41 -0.78
C ASN A 214 27.46 -4.34 -1.02
N PRO A 215 28.25 -5.14 -0.30
CA PRO A 215 29.71 -5.03 -0.32
C PRO A 215 30.36 -5.52 -1.61
N SER A 216 29.64 -6.30 -2.40
CA SER A 216 30.07 -6.78 -3.72
C SER A 216 29.86 -5.76 -4.84
N ASP A 217 29.09 -4.69 -4.61
CA ASP A 217 28.84 -3.68 -5.64
C ASP A 217 30.03 -2.74 -5.78
N GLU A 218 30.71 -2.86 -6.91
CA GLU A 218 31.93 -2.12 -7.18
C GLU A 218 31.66 -0.64 -7.52
N GLY A 219 30.48 -0.31 -8.06
CA GLY A 219 30.08 1.08 -8.31
C GLY A 219 29.79 1.85 -7.01
N ILE A 220 29.23 1.17 -6.01
CA ILE A 220 29.06 1.75 -4.67
C ILE A 220 30.42 2.00 -4.01
N ARG A 221 31.40 1.12 -4.23
CA ARG A 221 32.78 1.33 -3.77
C ARG A 221 33.43 2.53 -4.44
N ASP A 222 33.28 2.69 -5.76
CA ASP A 222 33.76 3.88 -6.48
C ASP A 222 33.20 5.17 -5.86
N SER A 223 31.89 5.16 -5.53
CA SER A 223 31.24 6.29 -4.88
C SER A 223 31.84 6.64 -3.53
N ARG A 224 32.09 5.62 -2.71
CA ARG A 224 32.78 5.81 -1.42
C ARG A 224 34.22 6.25 -1.59
N GLY A 225 34.91 5.75 -2.63
CA GLY A 225 36.27 6.13 -2.98
C GLY A 225 36.40 7.63 -3.23
N LEU A 226 35.46 8.20 -4.01
CA LEU A 226 35.38 9.63 -4.25
C LEU A 226 35.21 10.44 -2.96
N ALA A 227 34.25 10.05 -2.11
CA ALA A 227 34.01 10.72 -0.83
C ALA A 227 35.22 10.67 0.10
N ARG A 228 35.89 9.50 0.16
CA ARG A 228 37.12 9.30 0.94
C ARG A 228 38.27 10.16 0.41
N ALA A 229 38.43 10.26 -0.91
CA ALA A 229 39.45 11.09 -1.52
C ALA A 229 39.22 12.57 -1.17
N LEU A 230 38.00 13.09 -1.36
CA LEU A 230 37.67 14.49 -1.03
C LEU A 230 37.80 14.82 0.47
N THR A 231 37.81 13.82 1.34
CA THR A 231 37.95 13.98 2.80
C THR A 231 39.34 13.62 3.33
N GLY A 232 40.33 13.44 2.45
CA GLY A 232 41.71 13.16 2.85
C GLY A 232 42.00 11.71 3.26
N LYS A 233 41.03 10.80 3.13
CA LYS A 233 41.16 9.37 3.46
C LYS A 233 41.79 8.58 2.31
N ALA A 234 42.95 9.05 1.84
CA ALA A 234 43.60 8.60 0.61
C ALA A 234 43.84 7.07 0.53
N PRO A 235 44.33 6.36 1.58
CA PRO A 235 44.56 4.92 1.47
C PRO A 235 43.28 4.12 1.16
N GLY A 236 42.18 4.46 1.82
CA GLY A 236 40.89 3.81 1.59
C GLY A 236 40.27 4.16 0.23
N ALA A 237 40.47 5.40 -0.24
CA ALA A 237 40.04 5.80 -1.57
C ALA A 237 40.76 5.01 -2.68
N ILE A 238 42.09 4.84 -2.55
CA ILE A 238 42.88 4.06 -3.51
C ILE A 238 42.40 2.60 -3.57
N GLU A 239 42.08 1.99 -2.43
CA GLU A 239 41.54 0.63 -2.39
C GLU A 239 40.21 0.53 -3.15
N ASP A 240 39.28 1.46 -2.87
CA ASP A 240 37.97 1.50 -3.50
C ASP A 240 38.06 1.69 -5.03
N PHE A 241 38.87 2.64 -5.50
CA PHE A 241 39.09 2.86 -6.94
C PHE A 241 39.72 1.66 -7.64
N ARG A 242 40.64 0.94 -6.99
CA ARG A 242 41.25 -0.27 -7.57
C ARG A 242 40.21 -1.38 -7.77
N VAL A 243 39.29 -1.55 -6.84
CA VAL A 243 38.20 -2.52 -6.97
C VAL A 243 37.32 -2.14 -8.16
N PHE A 244 36.94 -0.87 -8.28
CA PHE A 244 36.14 -0.41 -9.41
C PHE A 244 36.83 -0.61 -10.76
N ILE A 245 38.12 -0.27 -10.89
CA ILE A 245 38.93 -0.47 -12.11
C ILE A 245 38.94 -1.94 -12.55
N GLN A 246 38.98 -2.89 -11.60
CA GLN A 246 38.97 -4.32 -11.92
C GLN A 246 37.62 -4.81 -12.44
N SER A 247 36.53 -4.10 -12.10
CA SER A 247 35.16 -4.49 -12.43
C SER A 247 34.61 -3.88 -13.72
N THR A 248 34.99 -2.64 -14.03
CA THR A 248 34.47 -1.93 -15.21
C THR A 248 35.20 -2.40 -16.48
N ASP A 249 34.52 -2.37 -17.62
CA ASP A 249 35.13 -2.54 -18.94
C ASP A 249 35.37 -1.20 -19.66
N ASN A 250 34.85 -0.09 -19.11
CA ASN A 250 35.00 1.23 -19.70
C ASN A 250 36.45 1.73 -19.55
N ALA A 251 37.11 1.95 -20.69
CA ALA A 251 38.50 2.40 -20.73
C ALA A 251 38.68 3.83 -20.20
N ASP A 252 37.67 4.69 -20.36
CA ASP A 252 37.70 6.08 -19.89
C ASP A 252 37.59 6.12 -18.36
N ASP A 253 36.66 5.36 -17.78
CA ASP A 253 36.53 5.20 -16.34
C ASP A 253 37.83 4.64 -15.72
N LYS A 254 38.41 3.60 -16.32
CA LYS A 254 39.71 3.04 -15.86
C LYS A 254 40.80 4.09 -15.85
N SER A 255 40.91 4.84 -16.95
CA SER A 255 41.94 5.86 -17.10
C SER A 255 41.74 7.01 -16.12
N GLN A 256 40.48 7.42 -15.89
CA GLN A 256 40.14 8.48 -14.93
C GLN A 256 40.48 8.06 -13.49
N ARG A 257 40.00 6.91 -13.03
CA ARG A 257 40.27 6.43 -11.66
C ARG A 257 41.75 6.09 -11.45
N GLN A 258 42.46 5.67 -12.50
CA GLN A 258 43.92 5.48 -12.40
C GLN A 258 44.66 6.80 -12.18
N ARG A 259 44.29 7.90 -12.85
CA ARG A 259 44.87 9.23 -12.57
C ARG A 259 44.65 9.66 -11.12
N TRP A 260 43.44 9.42 -10.60
CA TRP A 260 43.11 9.71 -9.21
C TRP A 260 43.97 8.89 -8.24
N ILE A 261 44.15 7.59 -8.49
CA ILE A 261 45.03 6.72 -7.70
C ILE A 261 46.48 7.22 -7.73
N ASP A 262 47.01 7.57 -8.90
CA ASP A 262 48.41 7.98 -9.06
C ASP A 262 48.69 9.28 -8.29
N ALA A 263 47.79 10.26 -8.35
CA ALA A 263 47.92 11.50 -7.60
C ALA A 263 47.85 11.29 -6.08
N LEU A 264 46.91 10.47 -5.61
CA LEU A 264 46.82 10.12 -4.19
C LEU A 264 48.05 9.35 -3.70
N ALA A 265 48.58 8.43 -4.52
CA ALA A 265 49.79 7.67 -4.19
C ALA A 265 51.04 8.56 -4.16
N GLN A 266 51.16 9.52 -5.08
CA GLN A 266 52.24 10.50 -5.08
C GLN A 266 52.22 11.36 -3.83
N TRP A 267 51.04 11.85 -3.42
CA TRP A 267 50.89 12.61 -2.17
C TRP A 267 51.22 11.77 -0.93
N LEU A 268 50.83 10.49 -0.89
CA LEU A 268 51.22 9.60 0.21
C LEU A 268 52.74 9.39 0.30
N ALA A 269 53.46 9.51 -0.82
CA ALA A 269 54.92 9.39 -0.86
C ALA A 269 55.64 10.67 -0.39
N ASP A 270 55.02 11.85 -0.57
CA ASP A 270 55.53 13.14 -0.07
C ASP A 270 54.39 14.01 0.49
N PRO A 271 53.97 13.78 1.75
CA PRO A 271 52.84 14.49 2.37
C PRO A 271 53.08 15.98 2.62
N ASN A 272 54.30 16.49 2.37
CA ASN A 272 54.59 17.93 2.48
C ASN A 272 54.04 18.72 1.29
N GLN A 273 53.62 18.04 0.22
CA GLN A 273 52.96 18.65 -0.92
C GLN A 273 51.49 18.94 -0.61
N ALA A 274 50.91 19.88 -1.35
CA ALA A 274 49.48 20.17 -1.27
C ALA A 274 48.67 18.92 -1.59
N TYR A 275 47.56 18.72 -0.88
CA TYR A 275 46.68 17.60 -1.13
C TYR A 275 46.04 17.75 -2.52
N PRO A 276 46.16 16.75 -3.42
CA PRO A 276 45.77 16.93 -4.82
C PRO A 276 44.26 16.76 -5.05
N PHE A 277 43.53 16.18 -4.09
CA PHE A 277 42.13 15.79 -4.27
C PHE A 277 41.20 16.72 -3.49
N THR A 278 41.16 18.00 -3.87
CA THR A 278 40.27 18.99 -3.25
C THR A 278 39.09 19.33 -4.15
N TYR A 279 38.07 19.95 -3.54
CA TYR A 279 36.90 20.41 -4.27
C TYR A 279 37.26 21.58 -5.21
N GLU A 280 38.18 22.46 -4.81
CA GLU A 280 38.69 23.53 -5.66
C GLU A 280 39.39 22.98 -6.91
N ALA A 281 40.21 21.93 -6.77
CA ALA A 281 40.87 21.28 -7.89
C ALA A 281 39.84 20.61 -8.83
N LEU A 282 38.81 19.97 -8.26
CA LEU A 282 37.72 19.34 -9.02
C LEU A 282 36.89 20.37 -9.81
N GLU A 283 36.55 21.52 -9.21
CA GLU A 283 35.82 22.60 -9.88
C GLU A 283 36.67 23.31 -10.94
N ALA A 284 37.97 23.50 -10.66
CA ALA A 284 38.89 24.17 -11.59
C ALA A 284 39.36 23.25 -12.73
N GLY A 285 39.13 21.93 -12.64
CA GLY A 285 39.68 20.95 -13.58
C GLY A 285 41.20 20.88 -13.50
N GLU A 286 41.76 21.08 -12.30
CA GLU A 286 43.18 20.93 -12.01
C GLU A 286 43.53 19.46 -11.74
N PRO A 287 44.77 19.03 -12.03
CA PRO A 287 45.20 17.65 -11.80
C PRO A 287 44.88 17.19 -10.37
N PRO A 288 44.29 16.00 -10.18
CA PRO A 288 44.18 14.90 -11.15
C PRO A 288 42.96 14.96 -12.09
N PHE A 289 42.09 15.96 -11.93
CA PHE A 289 40.87 16.13 -12.70
C PHE A 289 41.17 16.80 -14.05
N GLN A 290 40.26 16.63 -15.00
CA GLN A 290 40.28 17.30 -16.30
C GLN A 290 39.24 18.43 -16.36
N PRO A 291 39.43 19.43 -17.24
CA PRO A 291 38.42 20.47 -17.47
C PRO A 291 37.06 19.87 -17.87
N GLY A 292 36.00 20.23 -17.13
CA GLY A 292 34.64 19.71 -17.36
C GLY A 292 34.33 18.37 -16.69
N GLU A 293 35.30 17.74 -16.02
CA GLU A 293 35.14 16.44 -15.37
C GLU A 293 34.04 16.47 -14.28
N LEU A 294 33.89 17.59 -13.54
CA LEU A 294 32.81 17.73 -12.55
C LEU A 294 31.41 17.67 -13.18
N ASP A 295 31.20 18.34 -14.32
CA ASP A 295 29.91 18.33 -15.02
C ASP A 295 29.61 16.95 -15.62
N GLU A 296 30.64 16.26 -16.10
CA GLU A 296 30.54 14.87 -16.56
C GLU A 296 30.11 13.95 -15.40
N LEU A 297 30.77 14.03 -14.25
CA LEU A 297 30.48 13.21 -13.07
C LEU A 297 29.09 13.51 -12.49
N LYS A 298 28.61 14.76 -12.56
CA LYS A 298 27.24 15.14 -12.15
C LYS A 298 26.18 14.60 -13.11
N GLY A 299 26.54 14.37 -14.37
CA GLY A 299 25.66 13.84 -15.41
C GLY A 299 25.56 12.30 -15.46
N GLN A 300 26.46 11.59 -14.78
CA GLN A 300 26.43 10.13 -14.57
C GLN A 300 25.44 9.74 -13.46
#